data_AF-A0A2A4ZZR5-F1
#
_entry.id   AF-A0A2A4ZZR5-F1
#
_cell.length_a   1.000
_cell.length_b   1.000
_cell.length_c   1.000
_cell.angle_alpha   90.00
_cell.angle_beta   90.00
_cell.angle_gamma   90.00
#
_symmetry.space_group_name_H-M   'P 1'
#
loop_
_entity.id
_entity.type
_entity.pdbx_description
1 polymer ?
#
loop_
_entity_poly.entity_id
_entity_poly.type
_entity_poly.pdbx_seq_one_letter_code
_entity_poly.pdbx_strand_id
1 'polypeptide(L)' 'MFENLSDRLSQSLRNVTGRGKLTEENIQETLREVRMALLEADVALRVVKEFVEKVKVR' A
#
# COMPACT_ATOMS: atom_id res chain seq x y z
N MET A 1 -14.41 18.58 0.96
CA MET A 1 -13.07 18.08 1.35
C MET A 1 -13.05 16.56 1.53
N PHE A 2 -13.94 15.99 2.33
CA PHE A 2 -14.05 14.53 2.53
C PHE A 2 -14.42 13.76 1.24
N GLU A 3 -15.29 14.32 0.39
CA GLU A 3 -15.65 13.69 -0.90
C GLU A 3 -14.48 13.56 -1.86
N ASN A 4 -13.59 14.54 -1.93
CA ASN A 4 -12.40 14.50 -2.79
C ASN A 4 -11.44 13.36 -2.38
N LEU A 5 -11.36 13.09 -1.08
CA LEU A 5 -10.60 11.97 -0.53
C LEU A 5 -11.25 10.62 -0.89
N SER A 6 -12.58 10.51 -0.75
CA SER A 6 -13.34 9.31 -1.12
C SER A 6 -13.22 8.97 -2.60
N ASP A 7 -13.22 9.96 -3.49
CA ASP A 7 -13.07 9.76 -4.93
C ASP A 7 -11.67 9.27 -5.30
N ARG A 8 -10.62 9.85 -4.69
CA ARG A 8 -9.23 9.42 -4.90
C ARG A 8 -9.00 8.00 -4.38
N LEU A 9 -9.55 7.67 -3.22
CA LEU A 9 -9.45 6.33 -2.65
C LEU A 9 -10.13 5.29 -3.56
N SER A 10 -11.30 5.64 -4.09
CA SER A 10 -12.07 4.77 -4.98
C SER A 10 -11.36 4.54 -6.32
N GLN A 11 -10.67 5.54 -6.87
CA GLN A 11 -9.87 5.37 -8.08
C GLN A 11 -8.63 4.49 -7.86
N SER A 12 -7.91 4.68 -6.76
CA SER A 12 -6.75 3.86 -6.44
C SER A 12 -7.13 2.39 -6.20
N LEU A 13 -8.24 2.14 -5.50
CA LEU A 13 -8.74 0.78 -5.30
C LEU A 13 -9.14 0.12 -6.62
N ARG A 14 -9.76 0.86 -7.55
CA ARG A 14 -10.09 0.35 -8.89
C ARG A 14 -8.84 -0.06 -9.68
N ASN A 15 -7.76 0.70 -9.58
CA ASN A 15 -6.50 0.40 -10.27
C ASN A 15 -5.82 -0.87 -9.72
N VAL A 16 -5.99 -1.15 -8.43
CA VAL A 16 -5.48 -2.37 -7.79
C VAL A 16 -6.36 -3.58 -8.14
N THR A 17 -7.68 -3.44 -8.07
CA THR A 17 -8.61 -4.52 -8.46
C THR A 17 -8.63 -4.81 -9.96
N GLY A 18 -8.21 -3.84 -10.80
CA GLY A 18 -8.14 -3.97 -12.26
C GLY A 18 -6.92 -4.76 -12.77
N ARG A 19 -5.93 -5.00 -11.93
CA ARG A 19 -4.79 -5.86 -12.25
C ARG A 19 -5.12 -7.28 -11.80
N GLY A 20 -5.77 -8.05 -12.69
CA GLY A 20 -6.26 -9.42 -12.44
C GLY A 20 -5.20 -10.47 -12.04
N LYS A 21 -3.93 -10.08 -11.84
CA LYS A 21 -2.87 -10.89 -11.23
C LYS A 21 -1.95 -10.03 -10.38
N LEU A 22 -1.85 -10.36 -9.10
CA LEU A 22 -0.75 -9.95 -8.26
C LEU A 22 0.49 -10.76 -8.67
N THR A 23 1.48 -10.10 -9.25
CA THR A 23 2.81 -10.68 -9.51
C THR A 23 3.74 -10.31 -8.36
N GLU A 24 4.73 -11.17 -8.08
CA GLU A 24 5.72 -10.92 -7.03
C GLU A 24 6.43 -9.57 -7.23
N GLU A 25 6.74 -9.22 -8.48
CA GLU A 25 7.37 -7.96 -8.84
C GLU A 25 6.50 -6.75 -8.47
N ASN A 26 5.22 -6.77 -8.83
CA ASN A 26 4.28 -5.68 -8.50
C ASN A 26 4.05 -5.57 -6.99
N ILE A 27 4.02 -6.69 -6.26
CA ILE A 27 3.90 -6.71 -4.80
C ILE A 27 5.13 -6.07 -4.17
N GLN A 28 6.35 -6.45 -4.58
CA GLN A 28 7.57 -5.89 -4.01
C GLN A 28 7.70 -4.39 -4.27
N GLU A 29 7.33 -3.93 -5.47
CA GLU A 29 7.31 -2.51 -5.82
C GLU A 29 6.31 -1.75 -4.93
N THR A 30 5.07 -2.24 -4.84
CA THR A 30 4.02 -1.63 -4.00
C THR A 30 4.41 -1.60 -2.52
N LEU A 31 5.02 -2.68 -2.01
CA LEU A 31 5.49 -2.73 -0.62
C LEU A 31 6.60 -1.72 -0.31
N ARG A 32 7.44 -1.39 -1.30
CA ARG A 32 8.45 -0.34 -1.13
C ARG A 32 7.80 1.04 -1.02
N GLU A 33 6.83 1.34 -1.86
CA GLU A 33 6.09 2.61 -1.81
C GLU A 33 5.34 2.76 -0.48
N VAL A 34 4.63 1.71 -0.05
CA VAL A 34 3.91 1.71 1.23
C VAL A 34 4.87 1.90 2.41
N ARG A 35 6.03 1.26 2.39
CA ARG A 35 7.06 1.45 3.42
C ARG A 35 7.54 2.90 3.49
N MET A 36 7.80 3.54 2.35
CA MET A 36 8.22 4.94 2.29
C MET A 36 7.14 5.86 2.87
N ALA A 37 5.89 5.69 2.42
CA ALA A 37 4.76 6.49 2.90
C ALA A 37 4.53 6.35 4.41
N LEU A 38 4.72 5.15 4.97
CA LEU A 38 4.61 4.94 6.42
C LEU A 38 5.73 5.65 7.20
N LEU A 39 6.96 5.67 6.67
CA LEU A 39 8.07 6.37 7.32
C LEU A 39 7.91 7.90 7.23
N GLU A 40 7.39 8.42 6.12
CA GLU A 40 7.07 9.85 5.95
C GLU A 40 5.94 10.32 6.87
N ALA A 41 5.04 9.41 7.27
CA ALA A 41 3.96 9.68 8.20
C ALA A 41 4.35 9.54 9.69
N ASP A 42 5.65 9.58 10.01
CA ASP A 42 6.20 9.41 11.36
C ASP A 42 5.82 8.08 12.06
N VAL A 43 5.60 7.01 11.28
CA VAL A 43 5.33 5.68 11.86
C VAL A 43 6.63 5.03 12.32
N ALA A 44 6.62 4.49 13.54
CA ALA A 44 7.77 3.79 14.10
C ALA A 44 8.22 2.61 13.21
N LEU A 45 9.53 2.52 12.96
CA LEU A 45 10.13 1.51 12.08
C LEU A 45 9.73 0.07 12.43
N ARG A 46 9.52 -0.24 13.73
CA ARG A 46 9.06 -1.55 14.18
C ARG A 46 7.68 -1.92 13.59
N VAL A 47 6.74 -0.98 13.60
CA VAL A 47 5.38 -1.18 13.07
C VAL A 47 5.44 -1.38 11.55
N VAL A 48 6.27 -0.59 10.86
CA VAL A 48 6.45 -0.70 9.41
C VAL A 48 7.02 -2.07 9.02
N LYS A 49 8.01 -2.58 9.76
CA LYS A 49 8.58 -3.91 9.52
C LYS A 49 7.55 -5.02 9.74
N GLU A 50 6.85 -5.00 10.87
CA GLU A 50 5.80 -5.99 11.18
C GLU A 50 4.66 -5.97 10.13
N PHE A 51 4.31 -4.79 9.62
CA PHE A 51 3.31 -4.65 8.56
C PHE A 51 3.78 -5.30 7.25
N VAL A 52 4.99 -4.98 6.79
CA VAL A 52 5.54 -5.54 5.54
C VAL A 52 5.68 -7.06 5.64
N GLU A 53 6.12 -7.59 6.78
CA GLU A 53 6.22 -9.04 7.00
C GLU A 53 4.85 -9.73 6.94
N LYS A 54 3.83 -9.15 7.59
CA LYS A 54 2.46 -9.70 7.55
C LYS A 54 1.86 -9.73 6.14
N VAL A 55 2.18 -8.74 5.31
CA VAL A 55 1.69 -8.68 3.92
C VAL A 55 2.45 -9.64 3.02
N LYS A 56 3.74 -9.91 3.25
CA LYS A 56 4.52 -10.90 2.47
C LYS A 56 4.11 -12.36 2.76
N VAL A 57 3.51 -12.64 3.90
CA VAL A 57 3.11 -14.00 4.32
C VAL A 57 1.71 -14.40 3.82
N ARG A 58 0.92 -13.45 3.30
CA ARG A 58 -0.43 -13.66 2.76
C ARG A 58 -0.47 -13.50 1.25
#